data_AF-A0A931SZI2-F1
#
_entry.id   AF-A0A931SZI2-F1
#
_cell.length_a   1.000
_cell.length_b   1.000
_cell.length_c   1.000
_cell.angle_alpha   90.00
_cell.angle_beta   90.00
_cell.angle_gamma   90.00
#
_symmetry.space_group_name_H-M   'P 1'
#
loop_
_entity.id
_entity.type
_entity.pdbx_description
1 polymer ?
#
loop_
_entity_poly.entity_id
_entity_poly.type
_entity_poly.pdbx_seq_one_letter_code
_entity_poly.pdbx_strand_id
1 'polypeptide(L)'
;MLRRHGEEDFTVLTQSQLLTSLDAILRILTLALTSIAAISLVVGGIGIMNIMLVSVTERTREIGIRKAIGARRMHILTQFLIEAVVISLVGGLMGMLVGLALSWGISTSLFNSAPSLGSTAPIVLLAFGFSAAVGVVFGVYPAWRAAQLHPVEALRYE
;
A
#
# COMPACT_ATOMS: atom_id res chain seq x y z
N MET A 1 -20.83 50.54 -36.65
CA MET A 1 -20.68 51.84 -35.97
C MET A 1 -20.00 51.58 -34.63
N LEU A 2 -18.83 52.20 -34.40
CA LEU A 2 -18.17 52.43 -33.10
C LEU A 2 -17.88 51.18 -32.23
N ARG A 3 -16.68 50.57 -32.19
CA ARG A 3 -15.40 51.17 -31.73
C ARG A 3 -15.62 52.36 -30.80
N ARG A 4 -16.03 52.10 -29.54
CA ARG A 4 -15.95 53.12 -28.47
C ARG A 4 -15.85 52.64 -27.01
N HIS A 5 -15.62 51.37 -26.72
CA HIS A 5 -15.07 50.96 -25.42
C HIS A 5 -14.01 49.90 -25.68
N GLY A 6 -12.80 50.11 -25.17
CA GLY A 6 -11.62 49.24 -25.34
C GLY A 6 -11.66 47.99 -24.46
N GLU A 7 -12.85 47.48 -24.16
CA GLU A 7 -13.08 46.30 -23.35
C GLU A 7 -14.17 45.48 -24.03
N GLU A 8 -13.82 44.29 -24.51
CA GLU A 8 -14.81 43.28 -24.88
C GLU A 8 -15.39 42.71 -23.57
N ASP A 9 -16.46 43.36 -23.09
CA ASP A 9 -16.99 43.25 -21.74
C ASP A 9 -18.00 42.08 -21.58
N PHE A 10 -17.70 40.90 -22.16
CA PHE A 10 -18.53 39.70 -22.00
C PHE A 10 -17.67 38.44 -21.80
N THR A 11 -17.54 37.99 -20.55
CA THR A 11 -17.00 36.67 -20.22
C THR A 11 -18.14 35.65 -20.32
N VAL A 12 -18.20 34.88 -21.41
CA VAL A 12 -19.13 33.76 -21.54
C VAL A 12 -18.56 32.55 -20.80
N LEU A 13 -18.92 32.40 -19.53
CA LEU A 13 -18.63 31.18 -18.75
C LEU A 13 -19.48 30.04 -19.29
N THR A 14 -18.85 29.15 -20.05
CA THR A 14 -19.52 27.93 -20.52
C THR A 14 -19.56 26.89 -19.40
N GLN A 15 -20.63 26.08 -19.35
CA GLN A 15 -20.73 24.98 -18.37
C GLN A 15 -19.54 24.00 -18.50
N SER A 16 -18.99 23.83 -19.70
CA SER A 16 -17.79 23.03 -19.95
C SER A 16 -16.52 23.61 -19.31
N GLN A 17 -16.32 24.93 -19.33
CA GLN A 17 -15.18 25.57 -18.66
C GLN A 17 -15.26 25.43 -17.13
N LEU A 18 -16.47 25.51 -16.57
CA LEU A 18 -16.68 25.33 -15.14
C LEU A 18 -16.41 23.88 -14.72
N LEU A 19 -16.93 22.88 -15.46
CA LEU A 19 -16.63 21.47 -15.23
C LEU A 19 -15.13 21.14 -15.39
N THR A 20 -14.48 21.68 -16.42
CA THR A 20 -13.03 21.49 -16.64
C THR A 20 -12.21 22.04 -15.48
N SER A 21 -12.62 23.19 -14.92
CA SER A 21 -11.96 23.79 -13.77
C SER A 21 -12.15 22.94 -12.51
N LEU A 22 -13.36 22.41 -12.28
CA LEU A 22 -13.63 21.48 -11.18
C LEU A 22 -12.83 20.18 -11.30
N ASP A 23 -12.79 19.57 -12.49
CA ASP A 23 -12.01 18.36 -12.74
C ASP A 23 -10.51 18.59 -12.51
N ALA A 24 -9.98 19.75 -12.90
CA ALA A 24 -8.59 20.11 -12.63
C ALA A 24 -8.30 20.19 -11.13
N ILE A 25 -9.19 20.83 -10.35
CA ILE A 25 -9.07 20.91 -8.89
C ILE A 25 -9.15 19.52 -8.26
N LEU A 26 -10.16 18.72 -8.62
CA LEU A 26 -10.34 17.35 -8.10
C LEU A 26 -9.15 16.45 -8.44
N ARG A 27 -8.56 16.61 -9.63
CA ARG A 27 -7.36 15.87 -10.05
C ARG A 27 -6.15 16.22 -9.19
N ILE A 28 -5.94 17.52 -8.90
CA ILE A 28 -4.85 17.96 -8.02
C ILE A 28 -5.05 17.40 -6.60
N LEU A 29 -6.27 17.45 -6.07
CA LEU A 29 -6.60 16.88 -4.76
C LEU A 29 -6.36 15.37 -4.72
N THR A 30 -6.77 14.65 -5.77
CA THR A 30 -6.56 13.21 -5.88
C THR A 30 -5.07 12.86 -5.92
N LEU A 31 -4.27 13.60 -6.68
CA LEU A 31 -2.82 13.41 -6.73
C LEU A 31 -2.17 13.67 -5.37
N ALA A 32 -2.59 14.72 -4.66
CA ALA A 32 -2.08 15.02 -3.32
C ALA A 32 -2.44 13.94 -2.29
N LEU A 33 -3.67 13.44 -2.30
CA LEU A 33 -4.07 12.34 -1.40
C LEU A 33 -3.34 11.03 -1.74
N THR A 34 -3.16 10.74 -3.04
CA THR A 34 -2.45 9.56 -3.51
C THR A 34 -0.97 9.60 -3.11
N SER A 35 -0.33 10.78 -3.15
CA SER A 35 1.07 10.90 -2.73
C SER A 35 1.24 10.70 -1.22
N ILE A 36 0.33 11.25 -0.41
CA ILE A 36 0.32 11.02 1.05
C ILE A 36 0.13 9.52 1.33
N ALA A 37 -0.83 8.87 0.66
CA ALA A 37 -1.06 7.44 0.80
C ALA A 37 0.17 6.60 0.41
N ALA A 38 0.87 6.98 -0.67
CA ALA A 38 2.09 6.31 -1.10
C ALA A 38 3.22 6.44 -0.05
N ILE A 39 3.39 7.61 0.57
CA ILE A 39 4.35 7.80 1.65
C ILE A 39 3.98 6.95 2.87
N SER A 40 2.71 6.95 3.29
CA SER A 40 2.23 6.12 4.39
C SER A 40 2.47 4.64 4.15
N LEU A 41 2.34 4.18 2.91
CA LEU A 41 2.62 2.81 2.53
C LEU A 41 4.12 2.46 2.71
N VAL A 42 5.03 3.34 2.30
CA VAL A 42 6.47 3.14 2.49
C VAL A 42 6.80 3.02 3.98
N VAL A 43 6.24 3.91 4.82
CA VAL A 43 6.42 3.84 6.28
C VAL A 43 5.86 2.54 6.86
N GLY A 44 4.68 2.11 6.40
CA GLY A 44 4.09 0.81 6.78
C GLY A 44 4.97 -0.37 6.37
N GLY A 45 5.54 -0.33 5.16
CA GLY A 45 6.46 -1.34 4.65
C GLY A 45 7.75 -1.43 5.47
N ILE A 46 8.31 -0.29 5.88
CA ILE A 46 9.45 -0.26 6.81
C ILE A 46 9.08 -0.93 8.15
N GLY A 47 7.86 -0.71 8.64
CA GLY A 47 7.33 -1.39 9.82
C GLY A 47 7.32 -2.92 9.67
N ILE A 48 6.80 -3.42 8.53
CA ILE A 48 6.82 -4.86 8.22
C ILE A 48 8.26 -5.38 8.21
N MET A 49 9.17 -4.69 7.53
CA MET A 49 10.58 -5.07 7.48
C MET A 49 11.20 -5.15 8.88
N ASN A 50 10.91 -4.18 9.75
CA ASN A 50 11.45 -4.16 11.10
C ASN A 50 10.92 -5.32 11.96
N ILE A 51 9.61 -5.56 11.93
CA ILE A 51 8.99 -6.69 12.65
C ILE A 51 9.60 -8.01 12.15
N MET A 52 9.79 -8.16 10.85
CA MET A 52 10.42 -9.36 10.27
C MET A 52 11.89 -9.50 10.64
N LEU A 53 12.66 -8.41 10.76
CA LEU A 53 14.03 -8.48 11.24
C LEU A 53 14.09 -8.95 12.70
N VAL A 54 13.21 -8.41 13.55
CA VAL A 54 13.10 -8.81 14.96
C VAL A 54 12.70 -10.29 15.07
N SER A 55 11.69 -10.73 14.31
CA SER A 55 11.24 -12.13 14.36
C SER A 55 12.31 -13.12 13.90
N VAL A 56 13.15 -12.73 12.93
CA VAL A 56 14.32 -13.53 12.51
C VAL A 56 15.34 -13.63 13.63
N THR A 57 15.60 -12.52 14.35
CA THR A 57 16.54 -12.54 15.48
C THR A 57 16.03 -13.38 16.65
N GLU A 58 14.74 -13.31 16.98
CA GLU A 58 14.13 -14.15 18.03
C GLU A 58 14.14 -15.64 17.66
N ARG A 59 13.90 -15.96 16.38
CA ARG A 59 13.87 -17.34 15.87
C ARG A 59 15.23 -17.83 15.37
N THR A 60 16.34 -17.15 15.68
CA THR A 60 17.68 -17.48 15.16
C THR A 60 18.06 -18.94 15.43
N ARG A 61 17.88 -19.41 16.66
CA ARG A 61 18.23 -20.77 17.07
C ARG A 61 17.40 -21.84 16.34
N GLU A 62 16.10 -21.59 16.14
CA GLU A 62 15.23 -22.49 15.38
C GLU A 62 15.66 -22.61 13.92
N ILE A 63 16.01 -21.49 13.28
CA ILE A 63 16.51 -21.45 11.90
C ILE A 63 17.83 -22.23 11.81
N GLY A 64 18.72 -22.06 12.79
CA GLY A 64 19.98 -22.79 12.93
C GLY A 64 19.77 -24.31 12.98
N ILE A 65 18.83 -24.77 13.82
CA ILE A 65 18.48 -26.20 13.94
C ILE A 65 17.91 -26.74 12.62
N ARG A 66 17.00 -26.03 11.96
CA ARG A 66 16.45 -26.45 10.66
C ARG A 66 17.54 -26.61 9.60
N LYS A 67 18.49 -25.67 9.55
CA LYS A 67 19.62 -25.75 8.60
C LYS A 67 20.61 -26.85 8.96
N ALA A 68 20.85 -27.12 10.24
CA ALA A 68 21.72 -28.22 10.68
C ALA A 68 21.17 -29.60 10.28
N ILE A 69 19.84 -29.75 10.22
CA ILE A 69 19.15 -30.96 9.77
C ILE A 69 19.02 -31.02 8.22
N GLY A 70 19.56 -30.03 7.50
CA GLY A 70 19.66 -30.03 6.04
C GLY A 70 18.67 -29.14 5.29
N ALA A 71 17.96 -28.22 5.97
CA ALA A 71 17.10 -27.26 5.27
C ALA A 71 17.93 -26.36 4.34
N ARG A 72 17.54 -26.29 3.06
CA ARG A 72 18.17 -25.42 2.07
C ARG A 72 17.86 -23.96 2.39
N ARG A 73 18.79 -23.05 2.02
CA ARG A 73 18.60 -21.59 2.13
C ARG A 73 17.29 -21.12 1.49
N MET A 74 16.90 -21.74 0.38
CA MET A 74 15.64 -21.45 -0.32
C MET A 74 14.40 -21.78 0.51
N HIS A 75 14.38 -22.85 1.31
CA HIS A 75 13.22 -23.17 2.15
C HIS A 75 12.98 -22.09 3.21
N ILE A 76 14.07 -21.60 3.82
CA ILE A 76 14.01 -20.53 4.82
C ILE A 76 13.59 -19.21 4.16
N LEU A 77 14.16 -18.89 3.00
CA LEU A 77 13.79 -17.70 2.23
C LEU A 77 12.29 -17.69 1.92
N THR A 78 11.77 -18.78 1.34
CA THR A 78 10.35 -18.86 0.95
C THR A 78 9.43 -18.81 2.16
N GLN A 79 9.82 -19.42 3.29
CA GLN A 79 9.03 -19.38 4.52
C GLN A 79 8.83 -17.94 5.02
N PHE A 80 9.92 -17.19 5.19
CA PHE A 80 9.84 -15.81 5.68
C PHE A 80 9.23 -14.86 4.65
N LEU A 81 9.43 -15.09 3.36
CA LEU A 81 8.80 -14.31 2.31
C LEU A 81 7.27 -14.51 2.32
N ILE A 82 6.81 -15.75 2.46
CA ILE A 82 5.37 -16.06 2.60
C ILE A 82 4.82 -15.41 3.86
N GLU A 83 5.52 -15.46 5.00
CA GLU A 83 5.08 -14.79 6.24
C GLU A 83 4.91 -13.28 6.04
N ALA A 84 5.87 -12.61 5.38
CA ALA A 84 5.77 -11.19 5.06
C ALA A 84 4.60 -10.86 4.12
N VAL A 85 4.39 -11.67 3.06
CA VAL A 85 3.29 -11.49 2.11
C VAL A 85 1.94 -11.75 2.77
N VAL A 86 1.83 -12.75 3.65
CA VAL A 86 0.58 -13.02 4.39
C VAL A 86 0.25 -11.85 5.31
N ILE A 87 1.24 -11.31 6.04
CA ILE A 87 1.04 -10.13 6.90
C ILE A 87 0.58 -8.92 6.06
N SER A 88 1.21 -8.67 4.91
CA SER A 88 0.84 -7.53 4.06
C SER A 88 -0.52 -7.69 3.40
N LEU A 89 -0.92 -8.91 3.02
CA LEU A 89 -2.23 -9.22 2.47
C LEU A 89 -3.33 -9.10 3.51
N VAL A 90 -3.11 -9.60 4.73
CA VAL A 90 -4.07 -9.47 5.84
C VAL A 90 -4.25 -8.00 6.22
N GLY A 91 -3.16 -7.25 6.34
CA GLY A 91 -3.20 -5.81 6.57
C GLY A 91 -3.89 -5.05 5.44
N GLY A 92 -3.61 -5.42 4.18
CA GLY A 92 -4.26 -4.86 3.00
C GLY A 92 -5.76 -5.10 2.95
N LEU A 93 -6.18 -6.33 3.25
CA LEU A 93 -7.60 -6.71 3.31
C LEU A 93 -8.31 -5.94 4.42
N MET A 94 -7.73 -5.86 5.62
CA MET A 94 -8.30 -5.09 6.72
C MET A 94 -8.38 -3.59 6.38
N GLY A 95 -7.31 -3.02 5.80
CA GLY A 95 -7.30 -1.62 5.36
C GLY A 95 -8.36 -1.34 4.30
N MET A 96 -8.54 -2.24 3.33
CA MET A 96 -9.60 -2.16 2.32
C MET A 96 -10.99 -2.18 2.96
N LEU A 97 -11.26 -3.12 3.86
CA LEU A 97 -12.56 -3.24 4.53
C LEU A 97 -12.89 -1.97 5.33
N VAL A 98 -11.92 -1.44 6.08
CA VAL A 98 -12.08 -0.20 6.84
C VAL A 98 -12.30 0.98 5.88
N GLY A 99 -11.54 1.08 4.79
CA GLY A 99 -11.71 2.13 3.80
C GLY A 99 -13.09 2.11 3.13
N LEU A 100 -13.58 0.92 2.77
CA LEU A 100 -14.92 0.74 2.22
C LEU A 100 -16.01 1.10 3.26
N ALA A 101 -15.87 0.66 4.51
CA ALA A 101 -16.82 0.95 5.58
C ALA A 101 -16.89 2.46 5.86
N LEU A 102 -15.75 3.15 5.93
CA LEU A 102 -15.70 4.60 6.10
C LEU A 102 -16.30 5.33 4.90
N SER A 103 -15.96 4.92 3.68
CA SER A 103 -16.53 5.49 2.46
C SER A 103 -18.06 5.38 2.45
N TRP A 104 -18.58 4.20 2.79
CA TRP A 104 -20.01 3.95 2.84
C TRP A 104 -20.70 4.77 3.94
N GLY A 105 -20.13 4.82 5.15
CA GLY A 105 -20.66 5.61 6.27
C GLY A 105 -20.70 7.11 6.01
N ILE A 106 -19.63 7.66 5.42
CA ILE A 106 -19.54 9.08 5.07
C ILE A 106 -20.53 9.43 3.95
N SER A 107 -20.60 8.61 2.90
CA SER A 107 -21.46 8.86 1.73
C SER A 107 -22.95 8.83 2.10
N THR A 108 -23.35 7.86 2.92
CA THR A 108 -24.74 7.72 3.38
C THR A 108 -25.15 8.84 4.35
N SER A 109 -24.25 9.28 5.23
CA SER A 109 -24.58 10.26 6.28
C SER A 109 -24.49 11.71 5.82
N LEU A 110 -23.53 12.06 4.95
CA LEU A 110 -23.29 13.46 4.55
C LEU A 110 -23.89 13.83 3.20
N PHE A 111 -23.99 12.87 2.27
CA PHE A 111 -24.33 13.19 0.88
C PHE A 111 -25.66 12.59 0.42
N ASN A 112 -26.37 11.82 1.26
CA ASN A 112 -27.60 11.07 0.91
C ASN A 112 -27.48 10.33 -0.43
N SER A 113 -26.25 9.94 -0.79
CA SER A 113 -25.88 9.39 -2.08
C SER A 113 -25.21 8.04 -1.83
N ALA A 114 -25.60 7.01 -2.58
CA ALA A 114 -24.86 5.76 -2.57
C ALA A 114 -23.49 6.00 -3.22
N PRO A 115 -22.36 5.60 -2.60
CA PRO A 115 -21.07 5.73 -3.25
C PRO A 115 -21.07 4.90 -4.54
N SER A 116 -20.41 5.40 -5.59
CA SER A 116 -20.37 4.74 -6.89
C SER A 116 -19.62 3.41 -6.82
N LEU A 117 -20.33 2.31 -6.55
CA LEU A 117 -19.80 0.95 -6.50
C LEU A 117 -19.38 0.39 -7.87
N GLY A 118 -19.66 1.12 -8.96
CA GLY A 118 -19.48 0.67 -10.35
C GLY A 118 -18.03 0.29 -10.74
N SER A 119 -17.03 0.71 -9.95
CA SER A 119 -15.61 0.50 -10.25
C SER A 119 -14.87 -0.31 -9.19
N THR A 120 -15.59 -1.15 -8.43
CA THR A 120 -14.99 -1.84 -7.26
C THR A 120 -13.99 -2.93 -7.67
N ALA A 121 -14.26 -3.68 -8.75
CA ALA A 121 -13.40 -4.78 -9.20
C ALA A 121 -11.93 -4.38 -9.52
N PRO A 122 -11.65 -3.33 -10.33
CA PRO A 122 -10.27 -2.92 -10.59
C PRO A 122 -9.56 -2.37 -9.35
N ILE A 123 -10.28 -1.70 -8.45
CA ILE A 123 -9.72 -1.16 -7.20
C ILE A 123 -9.31 -2.30 -6.26
N VAL A 124 -10.13 -3.33 -6.15
CA VAL A 124 -9.82 -4.52 -5.33
C VAL A 124 -8.58 -5.23 -5.88
N LEU A 125 -8.54 -5.46 -7.19
CA LEU A 125 -7.38 -6.11 -7.83
C LEU A 125 -6.09 -5.30 -7.62
N LEU A 126 -6.16 -3.97 -7.82
CA LEU A 126 -5.03 -3.07 -7.59
C LEU A 126 -4.57 -3.11 -6.14
N ALA A 127 -5.48 -3.04 -5.18
CA ALA A 127 -5.14 -3.07 -3.76
C ALA A 127 -4.49 -4.41 -3.34
N PHE A 128 -5.03 -5.55 -3.78
CA PHE A 128 -4.42 -6.85 -3.52
C PHE A 128 -3.05 -6.99 -4.17
N GLY A 129 -2.91 -6.59 -5.44
CA GLY A 129 -1.64 -6.61 -6.15
C GLY A 129 -0.58 -5.72 -5.48
N PHE A 130 -1.00 -4.54 -5.02
CA PHE A 130 -0.13 -3.60 -4.34
C PHE A 130 0.30 -4.08 -2.95
N SER A 131 -0.62 -4.64 -2.15
CA SER A 131 -0.28 -5.27 -0.86
C SER A 131 0.68 -6.45 -1.02
N ALA A 132 0.49 -7.28 -2.04
CA ALA A 132 1.42 -8.37 -2.34
C ALA A 132 2.80 -7.82 -2.72
N ALA A 133 2.85 -6.81 -3.59
CA ALA A 133 4.11 -6.18 -4.00
C ALA A 133 4.88 -5.59 -2.81
N VAL A 134 4.19 -4.89 -1.89
CA VAL A 134 4.80 -4.34 -0.67
C VAL A 134 5.35 -5.46 0.22
N GLY A 135 4.59 -6.53 0.44
CA GLY A 135 5.03 -7.67 1.23
C GLY A 135 6.30 -8.32 0.66
N VAL A 136 6.39 -8.43 -0.67
CA VAL A 136 7.60 -8.94 -1.33
C VAL A 136 8.76 -7.96 -1.18
N VAL A 137 8.58 -6.69 -1.53
CA VAL A 137 9.67 -5.69 -1.53
C VAL A 137 10.29 -5.54 -0.14
N PHE A 138 9.46 -5.40 0.90
CA PHE A 138 9.95 -5.21 2.27
C PHE A 138 10.27 -6.53 2.99
N GLY A 139 9.77 -7.67 2.51
CA GLY A 139 10.03 -9.00 3.08
C GLY A 139 11.28 -9.70 2.53
N VAL A 140 11.73 -9.37 1.32
CA VAL A 140 12.90 -10.03 0.70
C VAL A 140 14.18 -9.84 1.51
N TYR A 141 14.46 -8.62 1.99
CA TYR A 141 15.66 -8.34 2.77
C TYR A 141 15.76 -9.17 4.07
N PRO A 142 14.76 -9.14 4.97
CA PRO A 142 14.81 -9.97 6.19
C PRO A 142 14.81 -11.48 5.88
N ALA A 143 14.04 -11.93 4.88
CA ALA A 143 14.02 -13.33 4.47
C ALA A 143 15.40 -13.80 3.96
N TRP A 144 16.09 -12.96 3.20
CA TRP A 144 17.44 -13.22 2.72
C TRP A 144 18.44 -13.28 3.87
N ARG A 145 18.35 -12.34 4.83
CA ARG A 145 19.17 -12.35 6.04
C ARG A 145 18.99 -13.64 6.86
N ALA A 146 17.75 -14.09 7.05
CA ALA A 146 17.44 -15.36 7.70
C ALA A 146 18.03 -16.57 6.96
N ALA A 147 17.92 -16.57 5.62
CA ALA A 147 18.45 -17.62 4.76
C ALA A 147 19.99 -17.70 4.77
N GLN A 148 20.70 -16.65 5.18
CA GLN A 148 22.17 -16.64 5.26
C GLN A 148 22.77 -17.04 6.62
N LEU A 149 21.98 -17.08 7.70
CA LEU A 149 22.46 -17.53 9.02
C LEU A 149 23.24 -18.85 8.98
N HIS A 150 24.45 -18.88 9.55
CA HIS A 150 25.26 -20.08 9.66
C HIS A 150 24.80 -20.94 10.84
N PRO A 151 24.63 -22.27 10.68
CA PRO A 151 24.13 -23.14 11.76
C PRO A 151 24.99 -23.09 13.02
N VAL A 152 26.31 -23.01 12.86
CA VAL A 152 27.27 -22.97 13.97
C VAL A 152 27.11 -21.71 14.81
N GLU A 153 26.93 -20.55 14.16
CA GLU A 153 26.72 -19.27 14.83
C GLU A 153 25.34 -19.20 15.49
N ALA A 154 24.31 -19.73 14.81
CA ALA A 154 22.94 -19.74 15.31
C ALA A 154 22.73 -20.64 16.54
N LEU A 155 23.54 -21.69 16.69
CA LEU A 155 23.50 -22.59 17.86
C LEU A 155 24.35 -22.08 19.03
N ARG A 156 25.29 -21.18 18.76
CA ARG A 156 26.14 -20.53 19.78
C ARG A 156 25.50 -19.27 20.36
N TYR A 157 24.38 -18.84 19.78
CA TYR A 157 23.55 -17.76 20.28
C TYR A 157 22.79 -18.25 21.51
N GLU A 158 23.04 -17.61 22.66
CA GLU A 158 22.15 -17.61 23.83
C GLU A 158 20.99 -16.63 23.59
#